data_AF-A0A354A436-F1
#
_entry.id   AF-A0A354A436-F1
#
_cell.length_a   1.000
_cell.length_b   1.000
_cell.length_c   1.000
_cell.angle_alpha   90.00
_cell.angle_beta   90.00
_cell.angle_gamma   90.00
#
_symmetry.space_group_name_H-M   'P 1'
#
loop_
_entity.id
_entity.type
_entity.pdbx_description
1 polymer ?
#
loop_
_entity_poly.entity_id
_entity_poly.type
_entity_poly.pdbx_seq_one_letter_code
_entity_poly.pdbx_strand_id
1 'polypeptide(L)'
;METIEKGGRTEWARKTKFVPQPDVSLRRIVTRKDGTVEKDEIIPADRKLVAEARSRAGLSQEKFAELLGISPRTLRDWEQGRRNPSGAAKTLLLIAAKHPEVLRELAAQHHLARKVSDRNSLAMDRGYPCSTLLAVLSVTTRKC
;
A
#
# COMPACT_ATOMS: atom_id res chain seq x y z
N MET A 1 -60.52 15.25 -9.17
CA MET A 1 -59.72 15.31 -7.92
C MET A 1 -58.48 14.47 -8.17
N GLU A 2 -57.42 15.18 -8.51
CA GLU A 2 -56.12 14.66 -8.93
C GLU A 2 -55.29 14.37 -7.67
N THR A 3 -54.77 13.15 -7.53
CA THR A 3 -53.81 12.84 -6.47
C THR A 3 -52.48 12.46 -7.09
N ILE A 4 -51.62 13.48 -7.10
CA ILE A 4 -50.19 13.57 -7.36
C ILE A 4 -49.42 12.27 -7.03
N GLU A 5 -48.74 11.72 -8.04
CA GLU A 5 -47.68 10.73 -7.89
C GLU A 5 -46.55 11.31 -7.03
N LYS A 6 -46.34 10.77 -5.82
CA LYS A 6 -45.17 11.11 -5.01
C LYS A 6 -43.94 10.40 -5.56
N GLY A 7 -43.31 11.00 -6.57
CA GLY A 7 -41.91 10.75 -6.90
C GLY A 7 -41.02 11.15 -5.72
N GLY A 8 -40.07 10.29 -5.33
CA GLY A 8 -39.25 10.58 -4.16
C GLY A 8 -38.06 9.65 -3.89
N ARG A 9 -36.94 9.91 -4.60
CA ARG A 9 -35.57 9.92 -4.05
C ARG A 9 -34.73 8.60 -4.06
N THR A 10 -34.57 7.92 -5.20
CA THR A 10 -33.52 6.88 -5.39
C THR A 10 -32.97 6.81 -6.82
N GLU A 11 -32.49 7.92 -7.41
CA GLU A 11 -32.15 7.96 -8.85
C GLU A 11 -30.69 8.34 -9.17
N TRP A 12 -29.71 7.82 -8.42
CA TRP A 12 -28.28 8.14 -8.59
C TRP A 12 -27.34 6.93 -8.57
N ALA A 13 -27.78 5.74 -9.00
CA ALA A 13 -26.94 4.54 -8.89
C ALA A 13 -26.30 4.13 -10.22
N ARG A 14 -25.12 4.70 -10.53
CA ARG A 14 -24.15 4.07 -11.45
C ARG A 14 -23.82 2.68 -10.90
N LYS A 15 -24.15 1.60 -11.63
CA LYS A 15 -23.91 0.22 -11.16
C LYS A 15 -22.53 -0.23 -11.62
N THR A 16 -21.72 -0.75 -10.70
CA THR A 16 -20.45 -1.40 -11.04
C THR A 16 -20.54 -2.88 -10.68
N LYS A 17 -20.34 -3.75 -11.67
CA LYS A 17 -20.26 -5.21 -11.50
C LYS A 17 -18.81 -5.65 -11.69
N PHE A 18 -18.34 -6.51 -10.81
CA PHE A 18 -17.03 -7.14 -10.92
C PHE A 18 -17.24 -8.64 -11.17
N VAL A 19 -16.73 -9.14 -12.30
CA VAL A 19 -16.84 -10.53 -12.71
C VAL A 19 -15.45 -11.16 -12.69
N PRO A 20 -15.18 -12.16 -11.83
CA PRO A 20 -13.92 -12.88 -11.86
C PRO A 20 -13.81 -13.71 -13.14
N GLN A 21 -12.62 -13.72 -13.74
CA GLN A 21 -12.35 -14.45 -14.98
C GLN A 21 -11.51 -15.72 -14.69
N PRO A 22 -11.53 -16.72 -15.58
CA PRO A 22 -10.78 -17.97 -15.41
C PRO A 22 -9.25 -17.77 -15.31
N ASP A 23 -8.73 -16.73 -15.95
CA ASP A 23 -7.31 -16.35 -15.98
C ASP A 23 -6.89 -15.48 -14.78
N VAL A 24 -7.70 -15.48 -13.70
CA VAL A 24 -7.50 -14.68 -12.48
C VAL A 24 -7.69 -13.17 -12.68
N SER A 25 -7.91 -12.71 -13.93
CA SER A 25 -8.26 -11.33 -14.20
C SER A 25 -9.67 -10.99 -13.68
N LEU A 26 -9.98 -9.71 -13.57
CA LEU A 26 -11.25 -9.25 -13.03
C LEU A 26 -11.90 -8.25 -13.97
N ARG A 27 -13.03 -8.61 -14.57
CA ARG A 27 -13.76 -7.73 -15.48
C ARG A 27 -14.63 -6.77 -14.67
N ARG A 28 -14.41 -5.47 -14.84
CA ARG A 28 -15.19 -4.39 -14.23
C ARG A 28 -16.12 -3.81 -15.28
N ILE A 29 -17.42 -4.01 -15.09
CA ILE A 29 -18.48 -3.48 -15.95
C ILE A 29 -19.19 -2.37 -15.19
N VAL A 30 -19.15 -1.16 -15.72
CA VAL A 30 -19.93 -0.03 -15.24
C VAL A 30 -21.12 0.18 -16.17
N THR A 31 -22.31 0.11 -15.60
CA THR A 31 -23.58 0.34 -16.30
C THR A 31 -24.24 1.62 -15.79
N ARG A 32 -24.70 2.45 -16.73
CA ARG A 32 -25.55 3.61 -16.48
C ARG A 32 -26.99 3.17 -16.19
N LYS A 33 -27.84 4.14 -15.84
CA LYS A 33 -29.24 3.88 -15.47
C LYS A 33 -30.07 3.29 -16.61
N ASP A 34 -29.76 3.68 -17.83
CA ASP A 34 -30.39 3.27 -19.09
C ASP A 34 -29.97 1.84 -19.52
N GLY A 35 -29.10 1.17 -18.76
CA GLY A 35 -28.54 -0.11 -19.13
C GLY A 35 -27.33 -0.01 -20.06
N THR A 36 -26.97 1.20 -20.51
CA THR A 36 -25.80 1.42 -21.36
C THR A 36 -24.53 1.13 -20.58
N VAL A 37 -23.66 0.29 -21.13
CA VAL A 37 -22.34 0.03 -20.57
C VAL A 37 -21.47 1.25 -20.82
N GLU A 38 -21.09 1.94 -19.75
CA GLU A 38 -20.19 3.10 -19.83
C GLU A 38 -18.73 2.67 -19.89
N LYS A 39 -18.37 1.62 -19.16
CA LYS A 39 -17.00 1.13 -19.11
C LYS A 39 -16.99 -0.38 -18.91
N ASP A 40 -16.20 -1.06 -19.73
CA ASP A 40 -15.96 -2.48 -19.63
C ASP A 40 -14.45 -2.71 -19.74
N GLU A 41 -13.80 -2.99 -18.61
CA GLU A 41 -12.36 -3.15 -18.56
C GLU A 41 -11.97 -4.43 -17.83
N ILE A 42 -10.96 -5.12 -18.36
CA ILE A 42 -10.31 -6.23 -17.67
C ILE A 42 -9.23 -5.63 -16.78
N ILE A 43 -9.38 -5.81 -15.47
CA ILE A 43 -8.35 -5.49 -14.48
C ILE A 43 -7.34 -6.65 -14.50
N PRO A 44 -6.08 -6.41 -14.92
CA PRO A 44 -5.07 -7.45 -14.95
C PRO A 44 -4.84 -8.01 -13.55
N ALA A 45 -4.57 -9.32 -13.46
CA ALA A 45 -4.28 -10.00 -12.20
C ALA A 45 -3.15 -9.30 -11.40
N ASP A 46 -2.14 -8.79 -12.10
CA ASP A 46 -1.03 -8.04 -11.52
C ASP A 46 -1.50 -6.79 -10.74
N ARG A 47 -2.43 -6.01 -11.31
CA ARG A 47 -2.95 -4.79 -10.67
C ARG A 47 -3.71 -5.12 -9.39
N LYS A 48 -4.52 -6.19 -9.42
CA LYS A 48 -5.25 -6.68 -8.26
C LYS A 48 -4.27 -7.14 -7.18
N LEU A 49 -3.23 -7.89 -7.56
CA LEU A 49 -2.21 -8.41 -6.65
C LEU A 49 -1.50 -7.28 -5.87
N VAL A 50 -1.12 -6.19 -6.53
CA VAL A 50 -0.45 -5.05 -5.88
C VAL A 50 -1.33 -4.46 -4.76
N ALA A 51 -2.58 -4.13 -5.10
CA ALA A 51 -3.52 -3.54 -4.15
C ALA A 51 -3.88 -4.51 -3.02
N GLU A 52 -4.02 -5.80 -3.34
CA GLU A 52 -4.28 -6.86 -2.36
C GLU A 52 -3.12 -7.02 -1.38
N ALA A 53 -1.88 -7.12 -1.88
CA ALA A 53 -0.69 -7.27 -1.05
C ALA A 53 -0.56 -6.13 -0.03
N ARG A 54 -0.74 -4.87 -0.47
CA ARG A 54 -0.70 -3.71 0.44
C ARG A 54 -1.84 -3.71 1.44
N SER A 55 -3.07 -4.01 0.99
CA SER A 55 -4.25 -4.08 1.85
C SER A 55 -4.07 -5.13 2.95
N ARG A 56 -3.58 -6.32 2.60
CA ARG A 56 -3.28 -7.41 3.55
C ARG A 56 -2.17 -7.03 4.53
N ALA A 57 -1.14 -6.31 4.07
CA ALA A 57 -0.10 -5.80 4.95
C ALA A 57 -0.61 -4.72 5.93
N GLY A 58 -1.70 -4.00 5.59
CA GLY A 58 -2.26 -2.93 6.43
C GLY A 58 -1.40 -1.65 6.44
N LEU A 59 -0.63 -1.42 5.38
CA LEU A 59 0.32 -0.31 5.29
C LEU A 59 -0.19 0.81 4.38
N SER A 60 0.24 2.05 4.68
CA SER A 60 0.03 3.19 3.78
C SER A 60 0.82 3.01 2.48
N GLN A 61 0.44 3.75 1.44
CA GLN A 61 1.13 3.67 0.14
C GLN A 61 2.61 4.06 0.28
N GLU A 62 2.91 5.06 1.11
CA GLU A 62 4.26 5.56 1.35
C GLU A 62 5.12 4.50 2.05
N LYS A 63 4.65 3.95 3.17
CA LYS A 63 5.38 2.93 3.94
C LYS A 63 5.59 1.64 3.14
N PHE A 64 4.58 1.23 2.39
CA PHE A 64 4.68 0.04 1.55
C PHE A 64 5.69 0.24 0.42
N ALA A 65 5.69 1.41 -0.23
CA ALA A 65 6.67 1.74 -1.28
C ALA A 65 8.10 1.79 -0.73
N GLU A 66 8.29 2.39 0.45
CA GLU A 66 9.56 2.47 1.15
C GLU A 66 10.13 1.06 1.44
N LEU A 67 9.33 0.15 1.99
CA LEU A 67 9.76 -1.23 2.27
C LEU A 67 10.10 -2.03 1.00
N LEU A 68 9.42 -1.74 -0.10
CA LEU A 68 9.71 -2.36 -1.40
C LEU A 68 10.89 -1.68 -2.13
N GLY A 69 11.45 -0.60 -1.58
CA GLY A 69 12.55 0.15 -2.20
C GLY A 69 12.15 0.87 -3.48
N ILE A 70 10.89 1.29 -3.61
CA ILE A 70 10.37 2.01 -4.79
C ILE A 70 9.74 3.35 -4.41
N SER A 71 9.57 4.24 -5.39
CA SER A 71 8.87 5.50 -5.12
C SER A 71 7.35 5.28 -4.89
N PRO A 72 6.68 6.09 -4.05
CA PRO A 72 5.22 6.05 -3.92
C PRO A 72 4.50 6.31 -5.25
N ARG A 73 5.14 7.07 -6.16
CA ARG A 73 4.63 7.28 -7.52
C ARG A 73 4.62 5.99 -8.33
N THR A 74 5.69 5.19 -8.25
CA THR A 74 5.79 3.89 -8.93
C THR A 74 4.70 2.94 -8.43
N LEU A 75 4.52 2.84 -7.10
CA LEU A 75 3.46 2.02 -6.52
C LEU A 75 2.07 2.47 -6.98
N ARG A 76 1.82 3.79 -7.05
CA ARG A 76 0.57 4.35 -7.54
C ARG A 76 0.33 4.05 -9.02
N ASP A 77 1.37 4.11 -9.85
CA ASP A 77 1.28 3.73 -11.27
C ASP A 77 0.90 2.25 -11.42
N TRP A 78 1.42 1.37 -10.57
CA TRP A 78 1.05 -0.05 -10.55
C TRP A 78 -0.39 -0.28 -10.09
N GLU A 79 -0.80 0.31 -8.96
CA GLU A 79 -2.16 0.17 -8.43
C GLU A 79 -3.23 0.76 -9.38
N GLN A 80 -2.87 1.78 -10.16
CA GLN A 80 -3.75 2.40 -11.13
C GLN A 80 -3.68 1.72 -12.51
N GLY A 81 -2.76 0.78 -12.72
CA GLY A 81 -2.58 0.07 -13.99
C GLY A 81 -1.96 0.91 -15.10
N ARG A 82 -1.28 2.01 -14.77
CA ARG A 82 -0.51 2.80 -15.74
C ARG A 82 0.81 2.11 -16.11
N ARG A 83 1.34 1.28 -15.22
CA ARG A 83 2.56 0.48 -15.40
C ARG A 83 2.38 -0.88 -14.74
N ASN A 84 3.18 -1.84 -15.18
CA ASN A 84 3.23 -3.17 -14.56
C ASN A 84 4.50 -3.34 -13.71
N PRO A 85 4.43 -4.09 -12.60
CA PRO A 85 5.60 -4.50 -11.85
C PRO A 85 6.50 -5.42 -12.69
N SER A 86 7.81 -5.36 -12.46
CA SER A 86 8.77 -6.29 -13.04
C SER A 86 8.54 -7.72 -12.52
N GLY A 87 9.12 -8.73 -13.17
CA GLY A 87 9.00 -10.13 -12.74
C GLY A 87 9.41 -10.36 -11.28
N ALA A 88 10.55 -9.80 -10.86
CA ALA A 88 10.99 -9.88 -9.47
C ALA A 88 10.04 -9.14 -8.51
N ALA A 89 9.54 -7.97 -8.89
CA ALA A 89 8.56 -7.24 -8.09
C ALA A 89 7.24 -8.03 -7.94
N LYS A 90 6.79 -8.73 -8.99
CA LYS A 90 5.62 -9.62 -8.90
C LYS A 90 5.82 -10.74 -7.87
N THR A 91 6.98 -11.37 -7.86
CA THR A 91 7.31 -12.40 -6.86
C THR A 91 7.28 -11.82 -5.45
N LEU A 92 7.87 -10.65 -5.24
CA LEU A 92 7.85 -9.98 -3.94
C LEU A 92 6.43 -9.59 -3.51
N LEU A 93 5.60 -9.11 -4.44
CA LEU A 93 4.19 -8.81 -4.17
C LEU A 93 3.38 -10.06 -3.84
N LEU A 94 3.68 -11.20 -4.47
CA LEU A 94 3.07 -12.49 -4.15
C LEU A 94 3.44 -12.94 -2.74
N ILE A 95 4.72 -12.82 -2.37
CA ILE A 95 5.19 -13.09 -1.01
C ILE A 95 4.51 -12.17 -0.02
N ALA A 96 4.45 -10.86 -0.31
CA ALA A 96 3.77 -9.86 0.51
C ALA A 96 2.28 -10.16 0.70
N ALA A 97 1.60 -10.65 -0.35
CA ALA A 97 0.22 -11.07 -0.25
C ALA A 97 0.09 -12.31 0.64
N LYS A 98 0.92 -13.34 0.45
CA LYS A 98 0.84 -14.59 1.23
C LYS A 98 1.25 -14.42 2.69
N HIS A 99 2.28 -13.62 2.95
CA HIS A 99 2.95 -13.43 4.23
C HIS A 99 3.00 -11.94 4.63
N PRO A 100 1.83 -11.31 4.89
CA PRO A 100 1.77 -9.89 5.24
C PRO A 100 2.48 -9.56 6.56
N GLU A 101 2.62 -10.53 7.46
CA GLU A 101 3.33 -10.42 8.74
C GLU A 101 4.79 -9.98 8.57
N VAL A 102 5.48 -10.48 7.55
CA VAL A 102 6.89 -10.15 7.27
C VAL A 102 7.04 -8.65 7.02
N LEU A 103 6.15 -8.06 6.22
CA LEU A 103 6.16 -6.62 5.95
C LEU A 103 5.83 -5.79 7.19
N ARG A 104 4.95 -6.28 8.08
CA ARG A 104 4.61 -5.59 9.32
C ARG A 104 5.79 -5.59 10.30
N GLU A 105 6.51 -6.70 10.41
CA GLU A 105 7.74 -6.77 11.20
C GLU A 105 8.82 -5.83 10.65
N LEU A 106 9.05 -5.85 9.33
CA LEU A 106 10.00 -4.93 8.69
C LEU A 106 9.59 -3.46 8.90
N ALA A 107 8.30 -3.13 8.81
CA ALA A 107 7.80 -1.78 9.09
C ALA A 107 8.10 -1.35 10.55
N ALA A 108 7.93 -2.26 11.50
CA ALA A 108 8.23 -2.00 12.91
C ALA A 108 9.73 -1.79 13.14
N GLN A 109 10.58 -2.62 12.53
CA GLN A 109 12.04 -2.50 12.59
C GLN A 109 12.54 -1.20 11.96
N HIS A 110 12.02 -0.81 10.80
CA HIS A 110 12.39 0.42 10.11
C HIS A 110 12.09 1.67 10.97
N HIS A 111 10.94 1.67 11.65
CA HIS A 111 10.58 2.74 12.59
C HIS A 111 11.53 2.81 13.80
N LEU A 112 11.99 1.67 14.30
CA LEU A 112 12.96 1.62 15.40
C LEU A 112 14.33 2.16 14.96
N ALA A 113 14.81 1.75 13.78
CA ALA A 113 16.08 2.23 13.23
C ALA A 113 16.09 3.76 13.03
N ARG A 114 14.98 4.34 12.53
CA ARG A 114 14.86 5.80 12.35
C ARG A 114 14.97 6.56 13.68
N LYS A 115 14.34 6.06 14.74
CA LYS A 115 14.41 6.68 16.08
C LYS A 115 15.81 6.66 16.69
N VAL A 116 16.62 5.65 16.39
CA VAL A 116 18.01 5.59 16.86
C VAL A 116 18.86 6.64 16.14
N SER A 117 18.67 6.80 14.83
CA SER A 117 19.37 7.83 14.05
C SER A 117 19.00 9.25 14.49
N ASP A 118 17.71 9.54 14.68
CA ASP A 118 17.22 10.84 15.15
C ASP A 118 17.78 11.18 16.55
N ARG A 119 17.87 10.19 17.45
CA ARG A 119 18.45 10.36 18.79
C ARG A 119 19.95 10.66 18.75
N ASN A 120 20.69 9.99 17.87
CA ASN A 120 22.13 10.22 17.70
C ASN A 120 22.41 11.60 17.09
N SER A 121 21.53 12.13 16.23
CA SER A 121 21.64 13.48 15.67
C SER A 121 21.44 14.58 16.73
N LEU A 122 20.44 14.42 17.61
CA LEU A 122 20.21 15.34 18.74
C LEU A 122 21.35 15.36 19.79
N ALA A 123 22.25 14.37 19.75
CA ALA A 123 23.46 14.40 20.54
C ALA A 123 24.52 15.32 19.93
N MET A 124 24.59 15.49 18.61
CA MET A 124 25.65 16.28 17.96
C MET A 124 25.40 17.80 17.93
N ASP A 125 24.14 18.26 17.98
CA ASP A 125 23.81 19.70 17.96
C ASP A 125 24.07 20.45 19.29
N ARG A 126 24.47 19.75 20.38
CA ARG A 126 24.80 20.40 21.67
C ARG A 126 26.30 20.69 21.86
N GLY A 127 27.11 20.61 20.82
CA GLY A 127 28.51 21.04 20.89
C GLY A 127 29.39 20.16 21.77
N TYR A 128 29.29 18.84 21.65
CA TYR A 128 30.27 17.96 22.28
C TYR A 128 31.57 17.96 21.47
N PRO A 129 32.72 18.35 22.06
CA PRO A 129 34.00 18.25 21.38
C PRO A 129 34.34 16.77 21.12
N CYS A 130 34.94 16.53 19.95
CA CYS A 130 35.21 15.23 19.32
C CYS A 130 36.07 14.23 20.14
N SER A 131 36.45 14.52 21.39
CA SER A 131 37.33 13.67 22.20
C SER A 131 36.64 12.74 23.19
N THR A 132 35.30 12.77 23.32
CA THR A 132 34.58 11.98 24.34
C THR A 132 33.51 11.05 23.75
N LEU A 133 33.82 10.36 22.65
CA LEU A 133 32.92 9.36 22.05
C LEU A 133 33.42 7.93 22.26
N LEU A 134 33.85 7.62 23.47
CA LEU A 134 34.19 6.25 23.89
C LEU A 134 33.69 5.89 25.30
N ALA A 135 32.77 6.65 25.89
CA ALA A 135 32.34 6.43 27.28
C ALA A 135 30.85 6.07 27.50
N VAL A 136 29.95 6.14 26.51
CA VAL A 136 28.50 5.87 26.74
C VAL A 136 27.94 4.70 25.91
N LEU A 137 28.79 3.89 25.27
CA LEU A 137 28.38 2.63 24.62
C LEU A 137 29.07 1.37 25.19
N SER A 138 29.64 1.44 26.40
CA SER A 138 30.21 0.27 27.10
C SER A 138 29.37 -0.27 28.26
N VAL A 139 28.05 -0.05 28.27
CA VAL A 139 27.15 -0.70 29.26
C VAL A 139 26.01 -1.42 28.55
N THR A 140 26.33 -2.43 27.74
CA THR A 140 25.54 -3.69 27.59
C THR A 140 26.31 -4.70 26.72
N THR A 141 27.55 -5.00 27.07
CA THR A 141 28.16 -6.32 26.76
C THR A 141 29.11 -6.70 27.89
N ARG A 142 28.56 -7.20 29.00
CA ARG A 142 29.19 -8.27 29.80
C ARG A 142 28.31 -8.77 30.95
N LYS A 143 28.28 -10.11 31.06
CA LYS A 143 27.78 -11.02 32.11
C LYS A 143 26.31 -11.43 31.97
N CYS A 144 25.98 -12.71 31.79
CA CYS A 144 26.71 -13.96 32.04
C CYS A 144 27.20 -14.67 30.77
#